data_AF-A0A915LTV5-F1
#
_entry.id   AF-A0A915LTV5-F1
#
_cell.length_a   1.000
_cell.length_b   1.000
_cell.length_c   1.000
_cell.angle_alpha   90.00
_cell.angle_beta   90.00
_cell.angle_gamma   90.00
#
_symmetry.space_group_name_H-M   'P 1'
#
loop_
_entity.id
_entity.type
_entity.pdbx_description
1 polymer ?
#
loop_
_entity_poly.entity_id
_entity_poly.type
_entity_poly.pdbx_seq_one_letter_code
_entity_poly.pdbx_strand_id
1 'polypeptide(L)'
;MTEEAIIRKLVADGDGTGDDRRILHLFHVTNKIVILLDQIEFSFRKQQQIAQAMNCERENYEKLYEEIGNLLNKNQEKMEEVKKQLAEAKQVKKNQQEYDNIAKMIKEKPSRAETTKKLKILQDELEEAYSKQKILEQKLIEKRESISTLAALLDELDETNKEQVEDVLMAEVEEGPVAPPPTNNKPNTNGEKVRNELEM
;
A
#
# COMPACT_ATOMS: atom_id res chain seq x y z
N MET A 1 -5.85 -92.50 -98.92
CA MET A 1 -4.94 -91.69 -98.07
C MET A 1 -5.66 -90.56 -97.34
N THR A 2 -6.66 -89.91 -97.93
CA THR A 2 -7.40 -88.81 -97.27
C THR A 2 -8.41 -89.28 -96.22
N GLU A 3 -9.13 -90.38 -96.46
CA GLU A 3 -10.12 -90.92 -95.50
C GLU A 3 -9.49 -91.50 -94.22
N GLU A 4 -8.37 -92.23 -94.32
CA GLU A 4 -7.66 -92.73 -93.13
C GLU A 4 -7.15 -91.60 -92.23
N ALA A 5 -6.75 -90.46 -92.81
CA ALA A 5 -6.32 -89.29 -92.04
C ALA A 5 -7.50 -88.64 -91.31
N ILE A 6 -8.68 -88.60 -91.94
CA ILE A 6 -9.92 -88.09 -91.34
C ILE A 6 -10.39 -89.01 -90.22
N ILE A 7 -10.35 -90.33 -90.39
CA ILE A 7 -10.73 -91.30 -89.36
C ILE A 7 -9.76 -91.25 -88.17
N ARG A 8 -8.44 -91.15 -88.39
CA ARG A 8 -7.47 -90.97 -87.29
C ARG A 8 -7.67 -89.66 -86.55
N LYS A 9 -8.04 -88.58 -87.26
CA LYS A 9 -8.35 -87.29 -86.65
C LYS A 9 -9.66 -87.35 -85.85
N LEU A 10 -10.70 -88.01 -86.37
CA LEU A 10 -11.97 -88.24 -85.69
C LEU A 10 -11.84 -89.19 -84.50
N VAL A 11 -10.93 -90.17 -84.54
CA VAL A 11 -10.61 -91.04 -83.40
C VAL A 11 -9.83 -90.25 -82.35
N ALA A 12 -8.87 -89.40 -82.75
CA ALA A 12 -8.14 -88.53 -81.84
C ALA A 12 -9.01 -87.43 -81.20
N ASP A 13 -9.96 -86.86 -81.96
CA ASP A 13 -10.95 -85.89 -81.46
C ASP A 13 -12.11 -86.60 -80.73
N GLY A 14 -12.42 -87.85 -81.07
CA GLY A 14 -13.46 -88.69 -80.45
C GLY A 14 -13.05 -89.33 -79.11
N ASP A 15 -11.76 -89.34 -78.79
CA ASP A 15 -11.22 -89.81 -77.51
C ASP A 15 -11.31 -88.73 -76.39
N GLY A 16 -12.12 -87.68 -76.59
CA GLY A 16 -12.46 -86.64 -75.59
C GLY A 16 -11.30 -85.78 -75.07
N THR A 17 -10.07 -86.11 -75.46
CA THR A 17 -8.84 -85.65 -74.78
C THR A 17 -8.58 -84.15 -75.00
N GLY A 18 -9.12 -83.57 -76.08
CA GLY A 18 -9.01 -82.14 -76.38
C GLY A 18 -9.97 -81.28 -75.55
N ASP A 19 -11.22 -81.72 -75.40
CA ASP A 19 -12.21 -81.01 -74.59
C ASP A 19 -11.91 -81.12 -73.10
N ASP A 20 -11.46 -82.28 -72.62
CA ASP A 20 -11.08 -82.46 -71.22
C ASP A 20 -9.94 -81.52 -70.80
N ARG A 21 -8.95 -81.29 -71.69
CA ARG A 21 -7.87 -80.32 -71.44
C ARG A 21 -8.38 -78.88 -71.45
N ARG A 22 -9.31 -78.53 -72.35
CA ARG A 22 -9.95 -77.20 -72.38
C ARG A 22 -10.78 -76.96 -71.12
N ILE A 23 -11.55 -77.94 -70.69
CA ILE A 23 -12.37 -77.90 -69.47
C ILE A 23 -11.47 -77.79 -68.23
N LEU A 24 -10.40 -78.58 -68.13
CA LEU A 24 -9.44 -78.50 -67.03
C LEU A 24 -8.74 -77.13 -66.99
N HIS A 25 -8.36 -76.59 -68.15
CA HIS A 25 -7.79 -75.26 -68.23
C HIS A 25 -8.78 -74.18 -67.78
N LEU A 26 -10.03 -74.25 -68.23
CA LEU A 26 -11.09 -73.32 -67.83
C LEU A 26 -11.36 -73.42 -66.32
N PHE A 27 -11.37 -74.64 -65.76
CA PHE A 27 -11.47 -74.87 -64.32
C PHE A 27 -10.30 -74.24 -63.57
N HIS A 28 -9.08 -74.36 -64.08
CA HIS A 28 -7.92 -73.75 -63.44
C HIS A 28 -7.96 -72.21 -63.50
N VAL A 29 -8.40 -71.63 -64.63
CA VAL A 29 -8.57 -70.18 -64.79
C VAL A 29 -9.68 -69.65 -63.89
N THR A 30 -10.82 -70.34 -63.83
CA THR A 30 -11.94 -69.94 -62.96
C THR A 30 -11.56 -70.01 -61.49
N ASN A 31 -10.89 -71.08 -61.03
CA ASN A 31 -10.39 -71.16 -59.65
C ASN A 31 -9.38 -70.06 -59.33
N LYS A 32 -8.47 -69.72 -60.26
CA LYS A 32 -7.54 -68.60 -60.09
C LYS A 32 -8.28 -67.28 -59.91
N ILE A 33 -9.32 -67.03 -60.72
CA ILE A 33 -10.14 -65.82 -60.62
C ILE A 33 -10.86 -65.77 -59.26
N VAL A 34 -11.42 -66.88 -58.78
CA VAL A 34 -12.09 -66.94 -57.47
C VAL A 34 -11.12 -66.60 -56.33
N ILE A 35 -9.92 -67.16 -56.34
CA ILE A 35 -8.89 -66.87 -55.32
C ILE A 35 -8.47 -65.40 -55.38
N LEU A 36 -8.30 -64.84 -56.57
CA LEU A 36 -7.94 -63.42 -56.74
C LEU A 36 -9.06 -62.49 -56.26
N LEU A 37 -10.33 -62.83 -56.51
CA LEU A 37 -11.48 -62.08 -56.01
C LEU A 37 -11.53 -62.09 -54.49
N ASP A 38 -11.37 -63.26 -53.85
CA ASP A 38 -11.33 -63.38 -52.39
C ASP A 38 -10.19 -62.53 -51.78
N GLN A 39 -9.01 -62.52 -52.42
CA GLN A 39 -7.89 -61.68 -51.99
C GLN A 39 -8.19 -60.17 -52.11
N ILE A 40 -8.87 -59.76 -53.19
CA ILE A 40 -9.28 -58.36 -53.38
C ILE A 40 -10.34 -57.96 -52.36
N GLU A 41 -11.34 -58.81 -52.12
CA GLU A 41 -12.37 -58.59 -51.11
C GLU A 41 -11.77 -58.45 -49.70
N PHE A 42 -10.84 -59.34 -49.35
CA PHE A 42 -10.13 -59.26 -48.08
C PHE A 42 -9.34 -57.96 -47.94
N SER A 43 -8.59 -57.59 -48.98
CA SER A 43 -7.82 -56.34 -49.01
C SER A 43 -8.73 -55.11 -48.84
N PHE A 44 -9.89 -55.11 -49.51
CA PHE A 44 -10.86 -54.02 -49.42
C PHE A 44 -11.46 -53.90 -48.01
N ARG A 45 -11.90 -55.01 -47.40
CA ARG A 45 -12.44 -55.02 -46.03
C ARG A 45 -11.40 -54.54 -45.02
N LYS A 46 -10.14 -54.99 -45.17
CA LYS A 46 -9.02 -54.52 -44.33
C LYS A 46 -8.83 -53.00 -44.47
N GLN A 47 -8.82 -52.48 -45.69
CA GLN A 47 -8.65 -51.05 -45.93
C GLN A 47 -9.79 -50.24 -45.32
N GLN A 48 -11.03 -50.74 -45.39
CA GLN A 48 -12.19 -50.12 -44.75
C GLN A 48 -12.03 -50.05 -43.23
N GLN A 49 -11.59 -51.14 -42.58
CA GLN A 49 -11.35 -51.16 -41.14
C GLN A 49 -10.23 -50.20 -40.73
N ILE A 50 -9.15 -50.13 -41.51
CA ILE A 50 -8.07 -49.17 -41.28
C ILE A 50 -8.60 -47.74 -41.36
N ALA A 51 -9.40 -47.42 -42.38
CA ALA A 51 -9.99 -46.09 -42.52
C ALA A 51 -10.89 -45.72 -41.34
N GLN A 52 -11.69 -46.68 -40.84
CA GLN A 52 -12.50 -46.49 -39.63
C GLN A 52 -11.65 -46.23 -38.39
N ALA A 53 -10.62 -47.06 -38.16
CA ALA A 53 -9.71 -46.89 -37.03
C ALA A 53 -8.98 -45.54 -37.07
N MET A 54 -8.50 -45.12 -38.25
CA MET A 54 -7.85 -43.81 -38.44
C MET A 54 -8.79 -42.65 -38.17
N ASN A 55 -10.07 -42.77 -38.54
CA ASN A 55 -11.06 -41.72 -38.25
C ASN A 55 -11.34 -41.63 -36.74
N CYS A 56 -11.52 -42.76 -36.06
CA CYS A 56 -11.68 -42.76 -34.59
C CYS A 56 -10.44 -42.21 -33.89
N GLU A 57 -9.23 -42.55 -34.35
CA GLU A 57 -7.99 -42.03 -33.81
C GLU A 57 -7.88 -40.51 -34.02
N ARG A 58 -8.27 -40.00 -35.20
CA ARG A 58 -8.32 -38.56 -35.47
C ARG A 58 -9.24 -37.83 -34.50
N GLU A 59 -10.46 -38.32 -34.29
CA GLU A 59 -11.43 -37.74 -33.35
C GLU A 59 -10.90 -37.73 -31.91
N ASN A 60 -10.18 -38.78 -31.51
CA ASN A 60 -9.57 -38.84 -30.18
C ASN A 60 -8.46 -37.80 -30.01
N TYR A 61 -7.61 -37.60 -31.02
CA TYR A 61 -6.61 -36.53 -30.97
C TYR A 61 -7.26 -35.16 -30.95
N GLU A 62 -8.32 -34.93 -31.72
CA GLU A 62 -9.06 -33.66 -31.71
C GLU A 62 -9.61 -33.33 -30.31
N LYS A 63 -10.25 -34.30 -29.66
CA LYS A 63 -10.72 -34.15 -28.26
C LYS A 63 -9.56 -33.88 -27.29
N LEU A 64 -8.44 -34.56 -27.46
CA LEU A 64 -7.25 -34.33 -26.62
C LEU A 64 -6.69 -32.92 -26.81
N TYR A 65 -6.67 -32.40 -28.04
CA TYR A 65 -6.26 -31.03 -28.32
C TYR A 65 -7.18 -30.01 -27.65
N GLU A 66 -8.50 -30.21 -27.72
CA GLU A 66 -9.47 -29.36 -27.02
C GLU A 66 -9.28 -29.41 -25.49
N GLU A 67 -9.07 -30.60 -24.92
CA GLU A 67 -8.82 -30.76 -23.49
C GLU A 67 -7.54 -30.05 -23.05
N ILE A 68 -6.45 -30.22 -23.79
CA ILE A 68 -5.19 -29.52 -23.54
C ILE A 68 -5.39 -28.00 -23.62
N GLY A 69 -6.12 -27.51 -24.63
CA GLY A 69 -6.46 -26.09 -24.77
C GLY A 69 -7.25 -25.56 -23.57
N ASN A 70 -8.24 -26.31 -23.10
CA ASN A 70 -9.04 -25.96 -21.92
C ASN A 70 -8.20 -25.94 -20.64
N LEU A 71 -7.30 -26.92 -20.46
CA LEU A 71 -6.39 -26.96 -19.33
C LEU A 71 -5.39 -25.80 -19.35
N LEU A 72 -4.89 -25.43 -20.53
CA LEU A 72 -4.01 -24.28 -20.71
C LEU A 72 -4.71 -22.98 -20.31
N ASN A 73 -5.94 -22.77 -20.77
CA ASN A 73 -6.74 -21.60 -20.40
C ASN A 73 -7.01 -21.54 -18.89
N LYS A 74 -7.43 -22.66 -18.28
CA LYS A 74 -7.61 -22.74 -16.81
C LYS A 74 -6.33 -22.46 -16.04
N ASN A 75 -5.18 -22.92 -16.54
CA ASN A 75 -3.90 -22.65 -15.89
C ASN A 75 -3.49 -21.18 -16.03
N GLN A 76 -3.78 -20.57 -17.18
CA GLN A 76 -3.55 -19.14 -17.41
C GLN A 76 -4.41 -18.29 -16.46
N GLU A 77 -5.68 -18.64 -16.26
CA GLU A 77 -6.56 -17.98 -15.29
C GLU A 77 -6.02 -18.09 -13.86
N LYS A 78 -5.60 -19.29 -13.44
CA LYS A 78 -4.96 -19.50 -12.13
C LYS A 78 -3.67 -18.70 -11.98
N MET A 79 -2.89 -18.57 -13.06
CA MET A 79 -1.67 -17.76 -13.05
C MET A 79 -1.97 -16.28 -12.82
N GLU A 80 -2.99 -15.74 -13.49
CA GLU A 80 -3.43 -14.34 -13.28
C GLU A 80 -3.97 -14.14 -11.86
N GLU A 81 -4.72 -15.09 -11.32
CA GLU A 81 -5.19 -15.05 -9.94
C GLU A 81 -4.03 -15.00 -8.93
N VAL A 82 -3.05 -15.90 -9.09
CA VAL A 82 -1.85 -15.94 -8.22
C VAL A 82 -1.03 -14.66 -8.35
N LYS A 83 -0.91 -14.06 -9.55
CA LYS A 83 -0.25 -12.76 -9.72
C LYS A 83 -0.96 -11.66 -8.93
N LYS A 84 -2.30 -11.63 -8.95
CA LYS A 84 -3.10 -10.66 -8.20
C LYS A 84 -2.91 -10.84 -6.68
N GLN A 85 -3.02 -12.08 -6.20
CA GLN A 85 -2.79 -12.40 -4.79
C GLN A 85 -1.37 -12.03 -4.33
N LEU A 86 -0.36 -12.24 -5.19
CA LEU A 86 1.01 -11.84 -4.92
C LEU A 86 1.17 -10.32 -4.81
N ALA A 87 0.50 -9.55 -5.68
CA ALA A 87 0.50 -8.08 -5.60
C ALA A 87 -0.14 -7.60 -4.29
N GLU A 88 -1.28 -8.17 -3.90
CA GLU A 88 -1.96 -7.88 -2.64
C GLU A 88 -1.07 -8.22 -1.43
N ALA A 89 -0.46 -9.40 -1.41
CA ALA A 89 0.44 -9.83 -0.35
C ALA A 89 1.68 -8.91 -0.22
N LYS A 90 2.24 -8.46 -1.34
CA LYS A 90 3.34 -7.47 -1.35
C LYS A 90 2.90 -6.14 -0.74
N GLN A 91 1.68 -5.68 -1.07
CA GLN A 91 1.15 -4.44 -0.51
C GLN A 91 0.94 -4.57 1.01
N VAL A 92 0.37 -5.68 1.47
CA VAL A 92 0.19 -5.96 2.91
C VAL A 92 1.54 -5.96 3.64
N LYS A 93 2.57 -6.60 3.06
CA LYS A 93 3.91 -6.60 3.63
C LYS A 93 4.51 -5.19 3.73
N LYS A 94 4.31 -4.35 2.71
CA LYS A 94 4.75 -2.94 2.73
C LYS A 94 4.05 -2.18 3.86
N ASN A 95 2.73 -2.29 3.94
CA ASN A 95 1.94 -1.65 5.00
C ASN A 95 2.41 -2.13 6.39
N GLN A 96 2.67 -3.43 6.57
CA GLN A 96 3.19 -3.98 7.82
C GLN A 96 4.53 -3.37 8.22
N GLN A 97 5.45 -3.21 7.27
CA GLN A 97 6.74 -2.56 7.52
C GLN A 97 6.57 -1.08 7.92
N GLU A 98 5.64 -0.36 7.28
CA GLU A 98 5.32 1.02 7.64
C GLU A 98 4.74 1.10 9.07
N TYR A 99 3.82 0.20 9.42
CA TYR A 99 3.29 0.12 10.79
C TYR A 99 4.37 -0.21 11.81
N ASP A 100 5.27 -1.15 11.52
CA ASP A 100 6.38 -1.51 12.41
C ASP A 100 7.33 -0.32 12.61
N ASN A 101 7.60 0.45 11.56
CA ASN A 101 8.43 1.65 11.63
C ASN A 101 7.76 2.74 12.50
N ILE A 102 6.47 3.00 12.29
CA ILE A 102 5.71 3.95 13.11
C ILE A 102 5.66 3.48 14.57
N ALA A 103 5.44 2.18 14.81
CA ALA A 103 5.41 1.61 16.15
C ALA A 103 6.76 1.75 16.87
N LYS A 104 7.90 1.61 16.16
CA LYS A 104 9.23 1.90 16.71
C LYS A 104 9.37 3.38 17.09
N MET A 105 9.00 4.30 16.20
CA MET A 105 9.03 5.74 16.50
C MET A 105 8.15 6.12 17.69
N ILE A 106 6.97 5.48 17.83
CA ILE A 106 6.08 5.71 18.98
C ILE A 106 6.71 5.20 20.28
N LYS A 107 7.40 4.05 20.26
CA LYS A 107 8.08 3.50 21.44
C LYS A 107 9.21 4.39 21.96
N GLU A 108 9.87 5.17 21.10
CA GLU A 108 10.88 6.13 21.53
C GLU A 108 10.30 7.32 22.31
N LYS A 109 9.02 7.64 22.09
CA LYS A 109 8.34 8.72 22.81
C LYS A 109 7.88 8.22 24.20
N PRO A 110 7.89 9.09 25.23
CA PRO A 110 7.47 8.71 26.58
C PRO A 110 6.02 8.25 26.60
N SER A 111 5.70 7.35 27.54
CA SER A 111 4.35 6.81 27.70
C SER A 111 3.35 7.92 27.92
N ARG A 112 2.23 7.88 27.17
CA ARG A 112 1.16 8.87 27.27
C ARG A 112 0.68 9.06 28.71
N ALA A 113 0.56 7.97 29.47
CA ALA A 113 0.11 8.01 30.85
C ALA A 113 1.08 8.77 31.78
N GLU A 114 2.38 8.61 31.57
CA GLU A 114 3.40 9.31 32.35
C GLU A 114 3.42 10.80 32.03
N THR A 115 3.33 11.16 30.75
CA THR A 115 3.27 12.56 30.33
C THR A 115 2.01 13.25 30.85
N THR A 116 0.86 12.57 30.87
CA THR A 116 -0.37 13.11 31.48
C THR A 116 -0.23 13.31 32.99
N LYS A 117 0.44 12.41 33.70
CA LYS A 117 0.73 12.60 35.14
C LYS A 117 1.62 13.81 35.38
N LYS A 118 2.72 13.93 34.63
CA LYS A 118 3.62 15.10 34.71
C LYS A 118 2.90 16.40 34.41
N LEU A 119 2.02 16.41 33.41
CA LEU A 119 1.18 17.58 33.10
C LEU A 119 0.26 17.96 34.25
N LYS A 120 -0.39 16.99 34.91
CA LYS A 120 -1.24 17.26 36.08
C LYS A 120 -0.43 17.85 37.23
N ILE A 121 0.73 17.28 37.54
CA ILE A 121 1.61 17.80 38.60
C ILE A 121 2.04 19.24 38.30
N LEU A 122 2.49 19.52 37.07
CA LEU A 122 2.86 20.87 36.66
C LEU A 122 1.67 21.84 36.71
N GLN A 123 0.46 21.37 36.43
CA GLN A 123 -0.76 22.17 36.50
C GLN A 123 -1.12 22.52 37.95
N ASP A 124 -1.00 21.56 38.87
CA ASP A 124 -1.21 21.75 40.30
C ASP A 124 -0.14 22.70 40.89
N GLU A 125 1.13 22.53 40.50
CA GLU A 125 2.24 23.42 40.90
C GLU A 125 2.05 24.86 40.40
N LEU A 126 1.56 25.01 39.17
CA LEU A 126 1.25 26.31 38.58
C LEU A 126 0.11 26.99 39.35
N GLU A 127 -0.95 26.26 39.68
CA GLU A 127 -2.07 26.78 40.48
C GLU A 127 -1.62 27.19 41.88
N GLU A 128 -0.76 26.39 42.52
CA GLU A 128 -0.18 26.73 43.82
C GLU A 128 0.69 28.00 43.73
N ALA A 129 1.53 28.14 42.70
CA ALA A 129 2.34 29.33 42.47
C ALA A 129 1.48 30.57 42.24
N TYR A 130 0.41 30.48 41.45
CA TYR A 130 -0.56 31.57 41.27
C TYR A 130 -1.23 31.96 42.58
N SER A 131 -1.63 31.00 43.41
CA SER A 131 -2.23 31.29 44.71
C SER A 131 -1.25 32.00 45.65
N LYS A 132 0.02 31.57 45.68
CA LYS A 132 1.09 32.22 46.46
C LYS A 132 1.38 33.62 45.96
N GLN A 133 1.46 33.81 44.64
CA GLN A 133 1.64 35.13 44.02
C GLN A 133 0.51 36.06 44.44
N LYS A 134 -0.75 35.62 44.34
CA LYS A 134 -1.93 36.41 44.74
C LYS A 134 -1.88 36.82 46.21
N ILE A 135 -1.48 35.91 47.11
CA ILE A 135 -1.32 36.22 48.54
C ILE A 135 -0.21 37.24 48.78
N LEU A 136 0.92 37.11 48.07
CA LEU A 136 2.04 38.06 48.20
C LEU A 136 1.69 39.44 47.65
N GLU A 137 0.98 39.51 46.52
CA GLU A 137 0.48 40.76 45.96
C GLU A 137 -0.47 41.45 46.95
N GLN A 138 -1.40 40.71 47.56
CA GLN A 138 -2.27 41.24 48.60
C GLN A 138 -1.49 41.79 49.80
N LYS A 139 -0.50 41.05 50.31
CA LYS A 139 0.36 41.52 51.40
C LYS A 139 1.17 42.76 51.01
N LEU A 140 1.61 42.86 49.76
CA LEU A 140 2.35 44.02 49.27
C LEU A 140 1.45 45.26 49.24
N ILE A 141 0.19 45.11 48.81
CA ILE A 141 -0.82 46.17 48.85
C ILE A 141 -1.06 46.63 50.30
N GLU A 142 -1.32 45.71 51.23
CA GLU A 142 -1.50 46.02 52.66
C GLU A 142 -0.29 46.76 53.26
N LYS A 143 0.93 46.38 52.86
CA LYS A 143 2.15 47.07 53.29
C LYS A 143 2.29 48.46 52.67
N ARG A 144 1.91 48.65 51.40
CA ARG A 144 1.85 49.97 50.77
C ARG A 144 0.83 50.88 51.46
N GLU A 145 -0.33 50.35 51.80
CA GLU A 145 -1.36 51.07 52.57
C GLU A 145 -0.84 51.45 53.95
N SER A 146 -0.24 50.49 54.68
CA SER A 146 0.37 50.75 56.00
C SER A 146 1.47 51.82 55.93
N ILE A 147 2.34 51.77 54.92
CA ILE A 147 3.38 52.78 54.71
C ILE A 147 2.75 54.13 54.35
N SER A 148 1.71 54.16 53.51
CA SER A 148 0.99 55.39 53.17
C SER A 148 0.34 56.02 54.40
N THR A 149 -0.24 55.21 55.30
CA THR A 149 -0.78 55.73 56.57
C THR A 149 0.32 56.24 57.50
N LEU A 150 1.46 55.56 57.59
CA LEU A 150 2.60 56.02 58.38
C LEU A 150 3.20 57.31 57.79
N ALA A 151 3.25 57.44 56.46
CA ALA A 151 3.68 58.66 55.79
C ALA A 151 2.72 59.82 56.09
N ALA A 152 1.41 59.60 56.03
CA ALA A 152 0.43 60.62 56.41
C ALA A 152 0.55 61.03 57.89
N LEU A 153 0.76 60.09 58.81
CA LEU A 153 1.00 60.39 60.22
C LEU A 153 2.33 61.14 60.46
N LEU A 154 3.37 60.83 59.67
CA LEU A 154 4.63 61.58 59.68
C LEU A 154 4.44 63.00 59.15
N ASP A 155 3.69 63.17 58.06
CA ASP A 155 3.35 64.49 57.52
C ASP A 155 2.53 65.31 58.53
N GLU A 156 1.56 64.68 59.22
CA GLU A 156 0.81 65.30 60.32
C GLU A 156 1.72 65.68 61.49
N LEU A 157 2.66 64.82 61.89
CA LEU A 157 3.64 65.14 62.94
C LEU A 157 4.59 66.26 62.53
N ASP A 158 5.07 66.26 61.28
CA ASP A 158 5.90 67.34 60.75
C ASP A 158 5.11 68.66 60.70
N GLU A 159 3.82 68.62 60.40
CA GLU A 159 2.96 69.80 60.47
C GLU A 159 2.75 70.28 61.92
N THR A 160 2.48 69.39 62.88
CA THR A 160 2.39 69.79 64.30
C THR A 160 3.73 70.27 64.88
N ASN A 161 4.86 69.73 64.41
CA ASN A 161 6.19 70.21 64.78
C ASN A 161 6.47 71.59 64.17
N LYS A 162 6.02 71.86 62.94
CA LYS A 162 6.06 73.22 62.36
C LYS A 162 5.15 74.17 63.13
N GLU A 163 3.94 73.76 63.53
CA GLU A 163 3.03 74.56 64.36
C GLU A 163 3.64 74.87 65.75
N GLN A 164 4.34 73.93 66.39
CA GLN A 164 5.06 74.18 67.65
C GLN A 164 6.30 75.06 67.48
N VAL A 165 6.94 75.04 66.31
CA VAL A 165 8.01 75.96 65.96
C VAL A 165 7.44 77.35 65.61
N GLU A 166 6.27 77.43 64.97
CA GLU A 166 5.55 78.70 64.72
C GLU A 166 5.03 79.33 66.02
N ASP A 167 4.51 78.57 66.97
CA ASP A 167 4.07 79.11 68.28
C ASP A 167 5.23 79.69 69.12
N VAL A 168 6.48 79.26 68.88
CA VAL A 168 7.68 79.88 69.47
C VAL A 168 8.21 81.05 68.63
N LEU A 169 7.96 81.08 67.32
CA LEU A 169 8.46 82.11 66.40
C LEU A 169 7.52 83.31 66.23
N MET A 170 6.26 83.26 66.72
CA MET A 170 5.34 84.40 66.69
C MET A 170 5.67 85.52 67.71
N ALA A 171 6.78 85.41 68.45
CA ALA A 171 7.19 86.38 69.48
C ALA A 171 8.34 87.34 69.11
N GLU A 172 9.05 87.20 67.97
CA GLU A 172 10.11 88.17 67.58
C GLU A 172 10.19 88.41 66.04
N VAL A 173 9.36 89.36 65.59
CA VAL A 173 9.55 90.53 64.69
C VAL A 173 10.80 90.63 63.76
N GLU A 174 10.52 90.99 62.49
CA GLU A 174 11.34 91.71 61.46
C GLU A 174 12.65 91.05 60.98
N GLU A 175 13.12 91.10 59.72
CA GLU A 175 13.03 92.11 58.66
C GLU A 175 13.57 91.51 57.31
N GLY A 176 13.23 92.08 56.14
CA GLY A 176 14.17 92.16 55.00
C GLY A 176 14.05 91.19 53.80
N PRO A 177 13.67 91.66 52.57
CA PRO A 177 13.52 90.85 51.35
C PRO A 177 14.70 90.96 50.37
N VAL A 178 15.07 89.90 49.64
CA VAL A 178 15.82 90.00 48.36
C VAL A 178 15.54 88.79 47.44
N ALA A 179 15.20 89.07 46.18
CA ALA A 179 15.18 88.16 45.03
C ALA A 179 16.37 88.49 44.08
N PRO A 180 16.57 87.87 42.89
CA PRO A 180 16.63 86.46 42.46
C PRO A 180 17.98 86.20 41.70
N PRO A 181 18.04 85.49 40.54
CA PRO A 181 18.33 84.08 40.24
C PRO A 181 19.74 83.89 39.56
N PRO A 182 20.17 82.72 38.96
CA PRO A 182 19.76 82.37 37.59
C PRO A 182 19.81 80.88 37.12
N THR A 183 19.05 80.69 36.03
CA THR A 183 19.04 79.81 34.84
C THR A 183 20.06 78.70 34.49
N ASN A 184 19.57 77.87 33.54
CA ASN A 184 20.21 77.08 32.46
C ASN A 184 20.52 75.60 32.76
N ASN A 185 20.29 74.62 31.87
CA ASN A 185 20.01 74.64 30.43
C ASN A 185 19.42 73.29 29.94
N LYS A 186 18.67 73.37 28.83
CA LYS A 186 18.24 72.34 27.85
C LYS A 186 19.42 71.50 27.25
N PRO A 187 19.25 70.67 26.19
CA PRO A 187 18.23 69.67 25.83
C PRO A 187 18.82 68.33 25.27
N ASN A 188 17.92 67.34 25.08
CA ASN A 188 17.80 66.35 23.98
C ASN A 188 18.94 66.18 22.93
N THR A 189 19.33 64.92 22.67
CA THR A 189 19.66 64.42 21.32
C THR A 189 19.28 62.94 21.11
N ASN A 190 18.67 62.69 19.95
CA ASN A 190 18.35 61.40 19.33
C ASN A 190 19.60 60.58 18.91
N GLY A 191 19.42 59.27 18.70
CA GLY A 191 20.34 58.45 17.88
C GLY A 191 19.98 56.96 17.80
N GLU A 192 19.33 56.58 16.69
CA GLU A 192 19.34 55.32 15.90
C GLU A 192 20.43 54.25 16.24
N LYS A 193 20.40 52.94 15.93
CA LYS A 193 19.54 51.98 15.17
C LYS A 193 20.16 50.56 15.35
N VAL A 194 19.31 49.52 15.32
CA VAL A 194 19.42 48.24 14.55
C VAL A 194 20.46 47.16 14.92
N ARG A 195 19.97 45.96 15.30
CA ARG A 195 20.14 44.62 14.63
C ARG A 195 19.48 43.54 15.51
N ASN A 196 18.34 42.97 15.11
CA ASN A 196 18.16 41.70 14.36
C ASN A 196 19.02 40.53 14.85
N GLU A 197 18.40 39.57 15.55
CA GLU A 197 18.80 38.16 15.58
C GLU A 197 17.61 37.21 15.84
N LEU A 198 17.53 36.19 14.97
CA LEU A 198 16.97 34.85 15.12
C LEU A 198 15.46 34.62 15.36
N GLU A 199 14.76 34.25 14.28
CA GLU A 199 13.75 33.17 14.30
C GLU A 199 13.97 32.20 13.13
N MET A 200 13.89 30.91 13.48
CA MET A 200 13.56 29.67 12.75
C MET A 200 13.69 29.58 11.23
#